data_AF-A0A5E4ILM0-F1
#
_entry.id   AF-A0A5E4ILM0-F1
#
_cell.length_a   1.000
_cell.length_b   1.000
_cell.length_c   1.000
_cell.angle_alpha   90.00
_cell.angle_beta   90.00
_cell.angle_gamma   90.00
#
_symmetry.space_group_name_H-M   'P 1'
#
loop_
_entity.id
_entity.type
_entity.pdbx_description
1 polymer ?
#
loop_
_entity_poly.entity_id
_entity_poly.type
_entity_poly.pdbx_seq_one_letter_code
_entity_poly.pdbx_strand_id
1 'polypeptide(L)'
;MKRLADYTGLPEDYIRSNNLRINGFSSKLFEGQRLWISLYDGRITGPEGNDPMFPMTFPALAMAFDTHLRKDLGYQTDRYYNTLSFDVGRDWTYRSKQGRYTYTGDGLASALKNSRYLKVFSASGIYDLIVPYDEVLFELHQMDIPPAITPNVQAKSYPGGHMPYLDKIARKQLISDLRIFYKGALMNWSSAK
;
A
#
# COMPACT_ATOMS: atom_id res chain seq x y z
N MET A 1 -28.81 -2.86 8.13
CA MET A 1 -28.62 -1.73 7.20
C MET A 1 -27.94 -0.56 7.90
N LYS A 2 -28.60 0.08 8.87
CA LYS A 2 -28.06 1.16 9.72
C LYS A 2 -26.58 1.04 10.12
N ARG A 3 -26.15 -0.10 10.67
CA ARG A 3 -24.73 -0.30 11.06
C ARG A 3 -23.72 -0.13 9.91
N LEU A 4 -24.04 -0.59 8.69
CA LEU A 4 -23.12 -0.46 7.56
C LEU A 4 -23.05 0.99 7.06
N ALA A 5 -24.18 1.70 7.08
CA ALA A 5 -24.20 3.14 6.82
C ALA A 5 -23.40 3.90 7.89
N ASP A 6 -23.55 3.55 9.17
CA ASP A 6 -22.80 4.16 10.27
C ASP A 6 -21.28 3.95 10.13
N TYR A 7 -20.84 2.76 9.70
CA TYR A 7 -19.41 2.48 9.49
C TYR A 7 -18.80 3.16 8.27
N THR A 8 -19.59 3.36 7.22
CA THR A 8 -19.08 3.82 5.92
C THR A 8 -19.37 5.29 5.66
N GLY A 9 -20.30 5.89 6.40
CA GLY A 9 -20.83 7.24 6.13
C GLY A 9 -21.69 7.32 4.86
N LEU A 10 -21.97 6.19 4.19
CA LEU A 10 -22.77 6.18 2.96
C LEU A 10 -24.28 6.14 3.25
N PRO A 11 -25.12 6.75 2.39
CA PRO A 11 -26.57 6.69 2.55
C PRO A 11 -27.12 5.25 2.53
N GLU A 12 -28.06 4.93 3.43
CA GLU A 12 -28.67 3.59 3.49
C GLU A 12 -29.32 3.18 2.16
N ASP A 13 -29.98 4.11 1.48
CA ASP A 13 -30.65 3.86 0.20
C ASP A 13 -29.65 3.54 -0.92
N TYR A 14 -28.46 4.16 -0.89
CA TYR A 14 -27.38 3.82 -1.81
C TYR A 14 -26.89 2.39 -1.58
N ILE A 15 -26.62 2.03 -0.33
CA ILE A 15 -26.18 0.67 0.02
C ILE A 15 -27.25 -0.36 -0.35
N ARG A 16 -28.53 -0.05 -0.11
CA ARG A 16 -29.66 -0.94 -0.41
C ARG A 16 -29.83 -1.16 -1.91
N SER A 17 -29.86 -0.08 -2.69
CA SER A 17 -30.01 -0.15 -4.15
C SER A 17 -28.85 -0.90 -4.83
N ASN A 18 -27.68 -0.93 -4.19
CA ASN A 18 -26.52 -1.70 -4.65
C ASN A 18 -26.43 -3.13 -4.07
N ASN A 19 -27.51 -3.67 -3.48
CA ASN A 19 -27.52 -5.00 -2.87
C ASN A 19 -26.37 -5.20 -1.86
N LEU A 20 -26.15 -4.20 -0.99
CA LEU A 20 -25.09 -4.15 0.02
C LEU A 20 -23.65 -4.02 -0.52
N ARG A 21 -23.47 -3.87 -1.84
CA ARG A 21 -22.15 -3.64 -2.43
C ARG A 21 -21.80 -2.16 -2.36
N ILE A 22 -20.55 -1.87 -2.03
CA ILE A 22 -20.01 -0.52 -2.01
C ILE A 22 -19.11 -0.36 -3.22
N ASN A 23 -19.65 0.26 -4.26
CA ASN A 23 -18.88 0.68 -5.43
C ASN A 23 -18.63 2.19 -5.36
N GLY A 24 -17.52 2.67 -5.91
CA GLY A 24 -17.29 4.12 -6.02
C GLY A 24 -17.36 4.87 -4.68
N PHE A 25 -16.94 4.25 -3.57
CA PHE A 25 -16.94 4.83 -2.22
C PHE A 25 -16.45 6.28 -2.23
N SER A 26 -15.34 6.53 -2.95
CA SER A 26 -14.68 7.81 -2.95
C SER A 26 -15.51 8.95 -3.56
N SER A 27 -16.24 8.66 -4.63
CA SER A 27 -17.17 9.61 -5.26
C SER A 27 -18.47 9.76 -4.47
N LYS A 28 -18.93 8.70 -3.80
CA LYS A 28 -20.26 8.65 -3.17
C LYS A 28 -20.30 9.29 -1.80
N LEU A 29 -19.21 9.26 -1.04
CA LEU A 29 -19.14 9.86 0.29
C LEU A 29 -19.42 11.38 0.28
N PHE A 30 -19.08 12.07 -0.83
CA PHE A 30 -19.25 13.51 -1.00
C PHE A 30 -20.15 13.85 -2.21
N GLU A 31 -21.08 12.96 -2.54
CA GLU A 31 -22.03 13.19 -3.63
C GLU A 31 -22.78 14.52 -3.43
N GLY A 32 -22.87 15.32 -4.50
CA GLY A 32 -23.46 16.67 -4.47
C GLY A 32 -22.52 17.79 -4.03
N GLN A 33 -21.29 17.49 -3.59
CA GLN A 33 -20.30 18.50 -3.14
C GLN A 33 -19.17 18.73 -4.16
N ARG A 34 -19.14 17.99 -5.26
CA ARG A 34 -18.05 18.03 -6.28
C ARG A 34 -16.67 17.76 -5.69
N LEU A 35 -16.61 16.94 -4.64
CA LEU A 35 -15.40 16.53 -3.95
C LEU A 35 -15.23 15.03 -4.03
N TRP A 36 -13.98 14.58 -4.15
CA TRP A 36 -13.58 13.18 -4.01
C TRP A 36 -12.56 13.04 -2.87
N ILE A 37 -12.64 11.92 -2.16
CA ILE A 37 -11.60 11.43 -1.26
C ILE A 37 -10.55 10.64 -2.06
N SER A 38 -9.28 10.79 -1.70
CA SER A 38 -8.18 10.02 -2.27
C SER A 38 -8.25 8.56 -1.82
N LEU A 39 -8.02 7.64 -2.75
CA LEU A 39 -7.80 6.24 -2.43
C LEU A 39 -6.39 6.03 -1.86
N TYR A 40 -5.43 6.86 -2.25
CA TYR A 40 -4.07 6.84 -1.71
C TYR A 40 -4.00 7.34 -0.27
N ASP A 41 -4.87 8.22 0.21
CA ASP A 41 -4.93 8.66 1.61
C ASP A 41 -6.31 9.24 1.90
N GLY A 42 -7.13 8.48 2.65
CA GLY A 42 -8.50 8.86 3.00
C GLY A 42 -8.66 10.16 3.78
N ARG A 43 -7.58 10.79 4.24
CA ARG A 43 -7.65 12.13 4.87
C ARG A 43 -7.67 13.26 3.85
N ILE A 44 -7.37 12.97 2.59
CA ILE A 44 -7.22 13.99 1.54
C ILE A 44 -8.46 14.01 0.66
N THR A 45 -8.99 15.22 0.47
CA THR A 45 -10.05 15.49 -0.48
C THR A 45 -9.59 16.49 -1.53
N GLY A 46 -10.26 16.49 -2.68
CA GLY A 46 -10.04 17.48 -3.73
C GLY A 46 -11.16 17.46 -4.76
N PRO A 47 -11.05 18.28 -5.81
CA PRO A 47 -12.07 18.37 -6.84
C PRO A 47 -12.33 17.01 -7.50
N GLU A 48 -13.59 16.73 -7.78
CA GLU A 48 -14.00 15.58 -8.56
C GLU A 48 -13.31 15.52 -9.94
N GLY A 49 -12.98 14.30 -10.38
CA GLY A 49 -12.46 14.01 -11.72
C GLY A 49 -11.19 13.15 -11.72
N ASN A 50 -10.35 13.25 -10.69
CA ASN A 50 -9.18 12.40 -10.47
C ASN A 50 -8.90 12.25 -8.97
N ASP A 51 -8.12 11.24 -8.60
CA ASP A 51 -7.66 11.10 -7.22
C ASP A 51 -6.77 12.30 -6.83
N PRO A 52 -7.10 13.03 -5.76
CA PRO A 52 -6.40 14.27 -5.40
C PRO A 52 -4.96 14.06 -4.93
N MET A 53 -4.53 12.85 -4.58
CA MET A 53 -3.11 12.58 -4.29
C MET A 53 -2.22 12.64 -5.52
N PHE A 54 -2.72 12.28 -6.71
CA PHE A 54 -1.91 12.31 -7.93
C PHE A 54 -1.28 13.68 -8.20
N PRO A 55 -2.07 14.77 -8.38
CA PRO A 55 -1.50 16.08 -8.67
C PRO A 55 -0.68 16.67 -7.52
N MET A 56 -0.94 16.27 -6.27
CA MET A 56 -0.21 16.77 -5.10
C MET A 56 1.17 16.13 -4.93
N THR A 57 1.36 14.88 -5.37
CA THR A 57 2.57 14.11 -5.02
C THR A 57 3.40 13.71 -6.23
N PHE A 58 2.78 13.25 -7.32
CA PHE A 58 3.51 12.65 -8.45
C PHE A 58 4.42 13.65 -9.16
N PRO A 59 4.01 14.89 -9.50
CA PRO A 59 4.91 15.84 -10.16
C PRO A 59 6.15 16.16 -9.33
N ALA A 60 5.98 16.38 -8.03
CA ALA A 60 7.08 16.69 -7.12
C ALA A 60 8.07 15.51 -7.00
N LEU A 61 7.57 14.28 -6.86
CA LEU A 61 8.39 13.08 -6.82
C LEU A 61 9.12 12.84 -8.15
N ALA A 62 8.44 13.04 -9.28
CA ALA A 62 9.00 12.89 -10.61
C ALA A 62 10.18 13.84 -10.84
N MET A 63 9.99 15.13 -10.54
CA MET A 63 11.01 16.16 -10.70
C MET A 63 12.19 15.94 -9.75
N ALA A 64 11.92 15.57 -8.49
CA ALA A 64 12.97 15.28 -7.52
C ALA A 64 13.85 14.11 -7.99
N PHE A 65 13.23 13.05 -8.52
CA PHE A 65 13.95 11.89 -9.02
C PHE A 65 14.72 12.19 -10.31
N ASP A 66 14.12 12.86 -11.29
CA ASP A 66 14.83 13.26 -12.53
C ASP A 66 16.02 14.18 -12.22
N THR A 67 15.85 15.11 -11.28
CA THR A 67 16.94 15.97 -10.80
C THR A 67 18.07 15.15 -10.18
N HIS A 68 17.73 14.20 -9.28
CA HIS A 68 18.71 13.34 -8.63
C HIS A 68 19.47 12.47 -9.65
N LEU A 69 18.77 11.87 -10.61
CA LEU A 69 19.36 11.07 -11.67
C LEU A 69 20.37 11.88 -12.50
N ARG A 70 19.98 13.08 -12.95
CA ARG A 70 20.81 13.87 -13.86
C ARG A 70 21.95 14.60 -13.16
N LYS A 71 21.70 15.19 -12.00
CA LYS A 71 22.67 16.06 -11.31
C LYS A 71 23.56 15.30 -10.36
N ASP A 72 23.00 14.39 -9.56
CA ASP A 72 23.74 13.74 -8.49
C ASP A 72 24.38 12.43 -8.98
N LEU A 73 23.67 11.67 -9.81
CA LEU A 73 24.16 10.40 -10.37
C LEU A 73 24.78 10.53 -11.77
N GLY A 74 24.64 11.69 -12.43
CA GLY A 74 25.20 11.95 -13.75
C GLY A 74 24.59 11.10 -14.88
N TYR A 75 23.42 10.51 -14.67
CA TYR A 75 22.75 9.69 -15.67
C TYR A 75 22.15 10.55 -16.79
N GLN A 76 22.62 10.35 -18.01
CA GLN A 76 22.16 11.07 -19.19
C GLN A 76 21.39 10.14 -20.14
N THR A 77 20.19 10.55 -20.50
CA THR A 77 19.35 9.86 -21.49
C THR A 77 18.46 10.86 -22.22
N ASP A 78 18.15 10.54 -23.46
CA ASP A 78 17.13 11.16 -24.33
C ASP A 78 15.72 10.61 -24.08
N ARG A 79 15.58 9.52 -23.30
CA ARG A 79 14.29 8.92 -22.96
C ARG A 79 13.53 9.79 -21.97
N TYR A 80 12.22 9.89 -22.19
CA TYR A 80 11.32 10.53 -21.25
C TYR A 80 11.15 9.67 -19.99
N TYR A 81 11.23 10.28 -18.81
CA TYR A 81 10.94 9.59 -17.56
C TYR A 81 9.42 9.45 -17.38
N ASN A 82 8.90 8.29 -17.76
CA ASN A 82 7.51 7.93 -17.53
C ASN A 82 7.33 7.35 -16.12
N THR A 83 6.77 8.14 -15.20
CA THR A 83 6.56 7.75 -13.79
C THR A 83 5.60 6.59 -13.62
N LEU A 84 4.60 6.48 -14.51
CA LEU A 84 3.60 5.43 -14.48
C LEU A 84 3.06 5.16 -15.89
N SER A 85 3.27 3.95 -16.40
CA SER A 85 2.71 3.53 -17.69
C SER A 85 1.41 2.75 -17.50
N PHE A 86 0.29 3.38 -17.84
CA PHE A 86 -1.01 2.71 -17.87
C PHE A 86 -1.09 1.64 -18.96
N ASP A 87 -0.35 1.80 -20.07
CA ASP A 87 -0.28 0.78 -21.13
C ASP A 87 0.38 -0.50 -20.62
N VAL A 88 1.51 -0.39 -19.93
CA VAL A 88 2.17 -1.56 -19.30
C VAL A 88 1.25 -2.22 -18.28
N GLY A 89 0.52 -1.43 -17.48
CA GLY A 89 -0.46 -1.96 -16.52
C GLY A 89 -1.61 -2.71 -17.19
N ARG A 90 -2.17 -2.15 -18.27
CA ARG A 90 -3.26 -2.76 -19.05
C ARG A 90 -2.84 -4.08 -19.70
N ASP A 91 -1.62 -4.11 -20.24
CA ASP A 91 -1.13 -5.25 -21.01
C ASP A 91 -0.45 -6.31 -20.11
N TRP A 92 -0.45 -6.10 -18.78
CA TRP A 92 0.12 -7.03 -17.83
C TRP A 92 -0.72 -8.31 -17.71
N THR A 93 -0.10 -9.46 -17.98
CA THR A 93 -0.80 -10.75 -18.08
C THR A 93 -1.10 -11.43 -16.74
N TYR A 94 -0.61 -10.89 -15.62
CA TYR A 94 -0.76 -11.45 -14.26
C TYR A 94 -0.67 -12.98 -14.22
N ARG A 95 0.39 -13.58 -14.80
CA ARG A 95 0.51 -15.05 -15.03
C ARG A 95 0.32 -15.94 -13.78
N SER A 96 0.35 -15.37 -12.58
CA SER A 96 -0.04 -16.03 -11.33
C SER A 96 -1.55 -16.29 -11.20
N LYS A 97 -2.40 -15.65 -12.00
CA LYS A 97 -3.86 -15.84 -12.07
C LYS A 97 -4.22 -17.07 -12.92
N GLN A 98 -3.91 -18.27 -12.44
CA GLN A 98 -4.43 -19.52 -13.03
C GLN A 98 -5.91 -19.73 -12.64
N GLY A 99 -6.79 -18.79 -13.00
CA GLY A 99 -8.22 -18.82 -12.61
C GLY A 99 -8.48 -18.54 -11.12
N ARG A 100 -7.48 -18.04 -10.40
CA ARG A 100 -7.56 -17.62 -8.99
C ARG A 100 -7.24 -16.14 -8.86
N TYR A 101 -7.65 -15.53 -7.75
CA TYR A 101 -7.16 -14.21 -7.34
C TYR A 101 -5.62 -14.25 -7.24
N THR A 102 -4.97 -13.11 -7.53
CA THR A 102 -3.52 -13.00 -7.36
C THR A 102 -3.20 -13.08 -5.87
N TYR A 103 -2.57 -14.19 -5.46
CA TYR A 103 -2.13 -14.40 -4.09
C TYR A 103 -0.65 -14.81 -4.12
N THR A 104 0.16 -14.14 -3.30
CA THR A 104 1.61 -14.37 -3.22
C THR A 104 2.03 -14.98 -1.89
N GLY A 105 1.11 -15.16 -0.94
CA GLY A 105 1.43 -15.65 0.40
C GLY A 105 2.01 -17.06 0.41
N ASP A 106 1.60 -17.95 -0.49
CA ASP A 106 2.20 -19.30 -0.64
C ASP A 106 3.71 -19.23 -0.95
N GLY A 107 4.09 -18.33 -1.86
CA GLY A 107 5.48 -18.11 -2.23
C GLY A 107 6.30 -17.56 -1.06
N LEU A 108 5.73 -16.58 -0.34
CA LEU A 108 6.38 -16.00 0.84
C LEU A 108 6.51 -17.01 1.99
N ALA A 109 5.46 -17.81 2.24
CA ALA A 109 5.46 -18.87 3.24
C ALA A 109 6.51 -19.94 2.91
N SER A 110 6.60 -20.36 1.64
CA SER A 110 7.65 -21.27 1.16
C SER A 110 9.04 -20.68 1.39
N ALA A 111 9.27 -19.40 1.07
CA ALA A 111 10.55 -18.74 1.29
C ALA A 111 10.92 -18.67 2.79
N LEU A 112 9.95 -18.37 3.66
CA LEU A 112 10.12 -18.35 5.12
C LEU A 112 10.42 -19.73 5.70
N LYS A 113 9.76 -20.79 5.20
CA LYS A 113 10.03 -22.19 5.60
C LYS A 113 11.43 -22.65 5.19
N ASN A 114 11.91 -22.20 4.02
CA ASN A 114 13.21 -22.60 3.47
C ASN A 114 14.39 -21.75 3.97
N SER A 115 14.13 -20.61 4.62
CA SER A 115 15.18 -19.74 5.14
C SER A 115 14.84 -19.21 6.53
N ARG A 116 15.50 -19.77 7.54
CA ARG A 116 15.44 -19.26 8.93
C ARG A 116 15.96 -17.82 9.08
N TYR A 117 16.69 -17.32 8.08
CA TYR A 117 17.27 -15.98 8.05
C TYR A 117 16.37 -14.95 7.36
N LEU A 118 15.37 -15.39 6.60
CA LEU A 118 14.43 -14.47 5.96
C LEU A 118 13.58 -13.81 7.04
N LYS A 119 13.64 -12.47 7.08
CA LYS A 119 12.80 -11.62 7.92
C LYS A 119 11.98 -10.73 7.00
N VAL A 120 10.72 -10.53 7.35
CA VAL A 120 9.74 -9.76 6.58
C VAL A 120 9.26 -8.61 7.44
N PHE A 121 9.23 -7.41 6.86
CA PHE A 121 8.62 -6.24 7.45
C PHE A 121 7.56 -5.69 6.50
N SER A 122 6.30 -5.68 6.94
CA SER A 122 5.19 -5.07 6.23
C SER A 122 4.84 -3.73 6.89
N ALA A 123 4.74 -2.68 6.08
CA ALA A 123 4.38 -1.34 6.50
C ALA A 123 3.15 -0.89 5.74
N SER A 124 2.06 -0.61 6.46
CA SER A 124 0.79 -0.19 5.86
C SER A 124 0.36 1.17 6.40
N GLY A 125 -0.30 1.98 5.57
CA GLY A 125 -1.00 3.17 6.02
C GLY A 125 -2.42 2.83 6.48
N ILE A 126 -2.86 3.37 7.62
CA ILE A 126 -4.22 3.12 8.11
C ILE A 126 -5.32 3.80 7.27
N TYR A 127 -4.95 4.77 6.42
CA TYR A 127 -5.85 5.50 5.54
C TYR A 127 -5.70 5.09 4.06
N ASP A 128 -4.99 3.99 3.79
CA ASP A 128 -4.86 3.42 2.44
C ASP A 128 -6.17 2.71 2.06
N LEU A 129 -6.81 3.14 0.98
CA LEU A 129 -8.01 2.51 0.41
C LEU A 129 -7.71 1.72 -0.86
N ILE A 130 -6.46 1.71 -1.34
CA ILE A 130 -6.00 0.87 -2.47
C ILE A 130 -5.64 -0.51 -1.95
N VAL A 131 -4.88 -0.55 -0.85
CA VAL A 131 -4.47 -1.79 -0.17
C VAL A 131 -4.76 -1.64 1.33
N PRO A 132 -6.01 -1.85 1.76
CA PRO A 132 -6.41 -1.68 3.16
C PRO A 132 -5.50 -2.48 4.11
N TYR A 133 -5.05 -1.84 5.20
CA TYR A 133 -4.04 -2.42 6.09
C TYR A 133 -4.54 -3.71 6.77
N ASP A 134 -5.84 -3.81 7.02
CA ASP A 134 -6.49 -4.95 7.64
C ASP A 134 -6.54 -6.16 6.69
N GLU A 135 -6.75 -5.95 5.39
CA GLU A 135 -6.59 -7.00 4.37
C GLU A 135 -5.14 -7.51 4.34
N VAL A 136 -4.15 -6.62 4.42
CA VAL A 136 -2.73 -7.03 4.49
C VAL A 136 -2.46 -7.87 5.75
N LEU A 137 -2.96 -7.44 6.91
CA LEU A 137 -2.80 -8.19 8.16
C LEU A 137 -3.50 -9.55 8.09
N PHE A 138 -4.70 -9.59 7.51
CA PHE A 138 -5.44 -10.83 7.29
C PHE A 138 -4.61 -11.81 6.45
N GLU A 139 -4.13 -11.40 5.29
CA GLU A 139 -3.33 -12.23 4.38
C GLU A 139 -2.04 -12.73 5.05
N LEU A 140 -1.34 -11.87 5.80
CA LEU A 140 -0.14 -12.28 6.53
C LEU A 140 -0.44 -13.33 7.61
N HIS A 141 -1.60 -13.26 8.26
CA HIS A 141 -2.05 -14.26 9.23
C HIS A 141 -2.57 -15.55 8.58
N GLN A 142 -3.02 -15.52 7.32
CA GLN A 142 -3.44 -16.71 6.59
C GLN A 142 -2.28 -17.51 5.99
N MET A 143 -1.05 -16.99 6.03
CA MET A 143 0.11 -17.75 5.55
C MET A 143 0.28 -19.05 6.34
N ASP A 144 0.36 -20.17 5.61
CA ASP A 144 0.69 -21.47 6.20
C ASP A 144 2.18 -21.50 6.57
N ILE A 145 2.51 -21.01 7.77
CA ILE A 145 3.86 -21.04 8.35
C ILE A 145 3.83 -21.61 9.78
N PRO A 146 4.84 -22.42 10.19
CA PRO A 146 4.92 -22.90 11.56
C PRO A 146 4.98 -21.76 12.59
N PRO A 147 4.37 -21.91 13.79
CA PRO A 147 4.41 -20.89 14.84
C PRO A 147 5.82 -20.44 15.22
N ALA A 148 6.81 -21.34 15.11
CA ALA A 148 8.21 -21.05 15.39
C ALA A 148 8.84 -20.00 14.46
N ILE A 149 8.31 -19.80 13.25
CA ILE A 149 8.83 -18.82 12.28
C ILE A 149 7.91 -17.60 12.09
N THR A 150 6.70 -17.60 12.66
CA THR A 150 5.82 -16.41 12.69
C THR A 150 6.52 -15.15 13.20
N PRO A 151 7.42 -15.19 14.22
CA PRO A 151 8.18 -14.02 14.65
C PRO A 151 9.12 -13.40 13.59
N ASN A 152 9.36 -14.09 12.47
CA ASN A 152 10.12 -13.55 11.34
C ASN A 152 9.33 -12.53 10.53
N VAL A 153 8.01 -12.46 10.70
CA VAL A 153 7.13 -11.54 9.99
C VAL A 153 6.67 -10.46 10.97
N GLN A 154 7.03 -9.21 10.69
CA GLN A 154 6.59 -8.05 11.45
C GLN A 154 5.68 -7.20 10.57
N ALA A 155 4.49 -6.88 11.06
CA ALA A 155 3.58 -5.96 10.40
C ALA A 155 3.35 -4.74 11.28
N LYS A 156 3.40 -3.54 10.67
CA LYS A 156 3.20 -2.26 11.34
C LYS A 156 2.28 -1.39 10.51
N SER A 157 1.35 -0.73 11.18
CA SER A 157 0.45 0.24 10.57
C SER A 157 0.81 1.65 11.05
N TYR A 158 0.77 2.62 10.15
CA TYR A 158 1.21 3.99 10.38
C TYR A 158 0.09 5.00 10.09
N PRO A 159 0.07 6.17 10.75
CA PRO A 159 -0.87 7.25 10.46
C PRO A 159 -0.53 7.89 9.11
N GLY A 160 -1.04 7.29 8.03
CA GLY A 160 -0.79 7.69 6.65
C GLY A 160 -1.63 6.87 5.69
N GLY A 161 -1.65 7.27 4.42
CA GLY A 161 -2.22 6.48 3.34
C GLY A 161 -1.22 5.47 2.73
N HIS A 162 -1.45 5.10 1.47
CA HIS A 162 -0.67 4.18 0.64
C HIS A 162 0.84 4.44 0.63
N MET A 163 1.23 5.72 0.74
CA MET A 163 2.62 6.15 0.89
C MET A 163 2.82 6.70 2.31
N PRO A 164 2.90 5.85 3.35
CA PRO A 164 2.89 6.30 4.75
C PRO A 164 4.07 7.22 5.08
N TYR A 165 5.17 7.11 4.34
CA TYR A 165 6.35 7.96 4.51
C TYR A 165 6.13 9.43 4.10
N LEU A 166 5.03 9.78 3.43
CA LEU A 166 4.73 11.19 3.12
C LEU A 166 4.29 11.94 4.39
N ASP A 167 3.58 11.27 5.30
CA ASP A 167 3.22 11.82 6.60
C ASP A 167 4.47 11.95 7.50
N LYS A 168 4.65 13.11 8.13
CA LYS A 168 5.86 13.42 8.93
C LYS A 168 5.97 12.55 10.19
N ILE A 169 4.85 12.22 10.83
CA ILE A 169 4.81 11.41 12.06
C ILE A 169 5.07 9.95 11.67
N ALA A 170 4.32 9.44 10.70
CA ALA A 170 4.50 8.09 10.19
C ALA A 170 5.93 7.86 9.68
N ARG A 171 6.50 8.80 8.93
CA ARG A 171 7.89 8.69 8.44
C ARG A 171 8.91 8.55 9.58
N LYS A 172 8.79 9.34 10.65
CA LYS A 172 9.69 9.24 11.81
C LYS A 172 9.57 7.87 12.49
N GLN A 173 8.34 7.39 12.67
CA GLN A 173 8.06 6.08 13.25
C GLN A 173 8.61 4.95 12.36
N LEU A 174 8.30 4.97 11.06
CA LEU A 174 8.77 4.00 10.09
C LEU A 174 10.30 3.93 10.05
N ILE A 175 11.01 5.06 10.03
CA ILE A 175 12.48 5.09 10.09
C ILE A 175 12.99 4.44 11.38
N SER A 176 12.37 4.73 12.51
CA SER A 176 12.75 4.15 13.81
C SER A 176 12.57 2.63 13.80
N ASP A 177 11.40 2.16 13.35
CA ASP A 177 11.07 0.74 13.28
C ASP A 177 11.97 -0.01 12.31
N LEU A 178 12.24 0.56 11.13
CA LEU A 178 13.16 -0.04 10.16
C LEU A 178 14.58 -0.16 10.71
N ARG A 179 15.08 0.84 11.47
CA ARG A 179 16.39 0.74 12.13
C ARG A 179 16.44 -0.40 13.13
N ILE A 180 15.37 -0.57 13.93
CA ILE A 180 15.26 -1.68 14.88
C ILE A 180 15.21 -3.01 14.14
N PHE A 181 14.37 -3.10 13.10
CA PHE A 181 14.21 -4.28 12.26
C PHE A 181 15.55 -4.71 11.63
N TYR A 182 16.27 -3.78 10.98
CA TYR A 182 17.56 -4.08 10.36
C TYR A 182 18.61 -4.50 11.38
N LYS A 183 18.68 -3.84 12.55
CA LYS A 183 19.61 -4.24 13.61
C LYS A 183 19.33 -5.66 14.10
N GLY A 184 18.06 -6.00 14.33
CA GLY A 184 17.65 -7.35 14.74
C GLY A 184 17.90 -8.40 13.66
N ALA A 185 17.65 -8.07 12.39
CA ALA A 185 17.91 -8.98 11.26
C ALA A 185 19.41 -9.28 11.11
N LEU A 186 20.28 -8.26 11.24
CA LEU A 186 21.72 -8.41 11.11
C LEU A 186 22.37 -9.15 12.29
N MET A 187 21.89 -8.96 13.53
CA MET A 187 22.40 -9.71 14.69
C MET A 187 22.18 -11.21 14.55
N ASN A 188 20.99 -11.62 14.09
CA ASN A 188 20.67 -13.03 13.84
C ASN A 188 21.51 -13.66 12.73
N TRP A 189 21.97 -12.86 11.77
CA TRP A 189 22.87 -13.31 10.71
C TRP A 189 24.28 -13.57 11.26
N SER A 190 24.81 -12.65 12.06
CA SER A 190 26.15 -12.77 12.63
C SER A 190 26.29 -13.92 13.63
N SER A 191 25.25 -14.26 14.39
CA SER A 191 25.24 -15.40 15.32
C SER A 191 25.15 -16.77 14.65
N ALA A 192 25.02 -16.80 13.32
CA ALA A 192 24.86 -18.03 12.54
C ALA A 192 26.10 -18.41 11.72
N LYS A 193 27.13 -17.57 11.74
CA LYS A 193 28.48 -17.89 11.29
C LYS A 193 29.28 -18.46 12.46
#